data_AF-A0A971V016-F1
#
_entry.id   AF-A0A971V016-F1
#
_cell.length_a   1.000
_cell.length_b   1.000
_cell.length_c   1.000
_cell.angle_alpha   90.00
_cell.angle_beta   90.00
_cell.angle_gamma   90.00
#
_symmetry.space_group_name_H-M   'P 1'
#
loop_
_entity.id
_entity.type
_entity.pdbx_description
1 polymer ?
#
loop_
_entity_poly.entity_id
_entity_poly.type
_entity_poly.pdbx_seq_one_letter_code
_entity_poly.pdbx_strand_id
1 'polypeptide(L)'
;MYRKIAIVLLSLLILLSGCSCSNVPSDIEESADGQEISNIHANQNLDQKNEKADGSDVESSMDSDISKSEEEKKGESIPDDGIGETEGNTSKSDKMEAGENENKNGDEKDNIIKLIPMTQLPDLTLEPQPPVSGEEMGISDFLLIPVYHDTFRYQIREYRLARLVMDIGNTGSEILVITDEDIFFSILDSEGNECAGSKVHGAPVRIAPGEIKRVVVTAQNPEAGFVFFNIGGESYSLSSPLFRALPHEAKDIVDTTPYNKATEEGEYEGVRYIVARKAMEVIGNGKAKVMGSGLMVVENKKVGPIECGDEGFIALVKVKIANTSNETMNIDKLTLTHADGWTEVHKEDLAVLGDKALPFTIKPHSIAEGWVPLKVEKTHRFYGINIHSNHGLFILGDIQGYPIF
;
A
#
# COMPACT_ATOMS: atom_id res chain seq x y z
N MET A 1 2.97 53.83 8.63
CA MET A 1 3.08 52.42 9.05
C MET A 1 2.07 52.06 10.16
N TYR A 2 1.97 52.85 11.23
CA TYR A 2 1.06 52.60 12.36
C TYR A 2 -0.45 52.52 12.04
N ARG A 3 -0.95 53.21 11.00
CA ARG A 3 -2.37 53.14 10.60
C ARG A 3 -2.80 51.77 10.06
N LYS A 4 -1.91 51.03 9.39
CA LYS A 4 -2.24 49.70 8.85
C LYS A 4 -2.22 48.63 9.94
N ILE A 5 -1.34 48.78 10.94
CA ILE A 5 -1.25 47.87 12.09
C ILE A 5 -2.48 48.01 13.01
N ALA A 6 -2.98 49.23 13.20
CA ALA A 6 -4.19 49.47 13.99
C ALA A 6 -5.46 48.86 13.37
N ILE A 7 -5.56 48.84 12.04
CA ILE A 7 -6.71 48.26 11.32
C ILE A 7 -6.68 46.72 11.41
N VAL A 8 -5.50 46.11 11.33
CA VAL A 8 -5.35 44.65 11.48
C VAL A 8 -5.69 44.21 12.91
N LEU A 9 -5.25 44.96 13.92
CA LEU A 9 -5.58 44.66 15.33
C LEU A 9 -7.07 44.86 15.65
N LEU A 10 -7.72 45.89 15.08
CA LEU A 10 -9.16 46.11 15.27
C LEU A 10 -10.00 45.02 14.58
N SER A 11 -9.52 44.48 13.45
CA SER A 11 -10.18 43.37 12.73
C SER A 11 -10.06 42.05 13.50
N LEU A 12 -8.92 41.79 14.15
CA LEU A 12 -8.73 40.61 15.00
C LEU A 12 -9.63 40.63 16.26
N LEU A 13 -9.83 41.80 16.87
CA LEU A 13 -10.65 41.95 18.07
C LEU A 13 -12.16 41.73 17.82
N ILE A 14 -12.64 42.03 16.62
CA ILE A 14 -14.03 41.79 16.21
C ILE A 14 -14.27 40.30 15.92
N LEU A 15 -13.27 39.58 15.40
CA LEU A 15 -13.36 38.14 15.17
C LEU A 15 -13.31 37.32 16.48
N LEU A 16 -12.66 37.83 17.52
CA LEU A 16 -12.50 37.12 18.80
C LEU A 16 -13.64 37.34 19.81
N SER A 17 -14.61 38.22 19.51
CA SER A 17 -15.73 38.54 20.43
C SER A 17 -17.08 37.93 20.01
N GLY A 18 -17.09 37.05 18.99
CA GLY A 18 -18.30 36.54 18.35
C GLY A 18 -18.85 35.18 18.81
N CYS A 19 -18.20 34.43 19.71
CA CYS A 19 -18.69 33.11 20.14
C CYS A 19 -18.88 33.04 21.66
N SER A 20 -19.91 33.71 22.15
CA SER A 20 -20.57 33.36 23.41
C SER A 20 -22.06 33.48 23.21
N CYS A 21 -22.75 32.35 23.10
CA CYS A 21 -24.12 32.17 23.58
C CYS A 21 -24.45 30.67 23.71
N SER A 22 -24.79 30.33 24.95
CA SER A 22 -25.53 29.18 25.45
C SER A 22 -26.81 28.84 24.66
N ASN A 23 -27.16 27.56 24.59
CA ASN A 23 -28.47 27.00 24.99
C ASN A 23 -28.52 25.46 24.87
N VAL A 24 -28.81 24.81 26.00
CA VAL A 24 -29.39 23.45 26.20
C VAL A 24 -30.90 23.69 26.47
N PRO A 25 -31.91 22.87 26.08
CA PRO A 25 -32.10 21.43 26.42
C PRO A 25 -32.83 20.62 25.31
N SER A 26 -33.23 19.34 25.35
CA SER A 26 -33.28 18.18 26.27
C SER A 26 -33.77 16.97 25.43
N ASP A 27 -33.34 15.76 25.80
CA ASP A 27 -33.97 14.43 25.68
C ASP A 27 -34.46 13.89 24.32
N ILE A 28 -34.06 12.64 23.98
CA ILE A 28 -34.92 11.46 23.78
C ILE A 28 -34.06 10.20 23.46
N GLU A 29 -34.22 9.21 24.34
CA GLU A 29 -34.29 7.73 24.19
C GLU A 29 -33.37 6.98 23.20
N GLU A 30 -32.39 6.30 23.81
CA GLU A 30 -32.15 4.85 23.78
C GLU A 30 -32.91 4.01 22.73
N SER A 31 -32.18 3.44 21.78
CA SER A 31 -32.51 2.11 21.25
C SER A 31 -31.23 1.39 20.81
N ALA A 32 -31.00 0.27 21.47
CA ALA A 32 -30.02 -0.74 21.12
C ALA A 32 -30.51 -1.50 19.89
N ASP A 33 -29.63 -1.72 18.90
CA ASP A 33 -29.52 -3.06 18.33
C ASP A 33 -28.17 -3.23 17.63
N GLY A 34 -27.53 -4.37 17.93
CA GLY A 34 -26.24 -4.75 17.38
C GLY A 34 -26.38 -5.31 15.98
N GLN A 35 -25.42 -5.01 15.11
CA GLN A 35 -25.19 -5.79 13.90
C GLN A 35 -23.69 -5.94 13.63
N GLU A 36 -23.32 -7.21 13.47
CA GLU A 36 -22.00 -7.71 13.10
C GLU A 36 -21.45 -7.00 11.86
N ILE A 37 -20.19 -6.57 11.93
CA ILE A 37 -19.43 -6.13 10.75
C ILE A 37 -18.79 -7.38 10.13
N SER A 38 -19.35 -7.82 9.00
CA SER A 38 -18.77 -8.84 8.14
C SER A 38 -17.56 -8.29 7.39
N ASN A 39 -16.38 -8.89 7.61
CA ASN A 39 -15.20 -8.67 6.78
C ASN A 39 -15.44 -9.22 5.36
N ILE A 40 -15.28 -8.38 4.35
CA ILE A 40 -15.34 -8.80 2.94
C ILE A 40 -13.98 -9.41 2.58
N HIS A 41 -13.89 -10.75 2.61
CA HIS A 41 -12.81 -11.50 1.97
C HIS A 41 -13.02 -11.51 0.45
N ALA A 42 -12.11 -10.89 -0.30
CA ALA A 42 -11.99 -11.12 -1.74
C ALA A 42 -11.03 -12.31 -1.98
N ASN A 43 -11.56 -13.52 -1.95
CA ASN A 43 -10.92 -14.68 -2.57
C ASN A 43 -11.11 -14.56 -4.10
N GLN A 44 -10.08 -14.14 -4.82
CA GLN A 44 -10.01 -14.38 -6.27
C GLN A 44 -9.10 -15.58 -6.53
N ASN A 45 -9.73 -16.76 -6.68
CA ASN A 45 -9.18 -17.84 -7.49
C ASN A 45 -9.22 -17.37 -8.95
N LEU A 46 -8.06 -17.11 -9.53
CA LEU A 46 -7.90 -16.85 -10.96
C LEU A 46 -7.68 -18.18 -11.70
N ASP A 47 -8.77 -18.82 -12.08
CA ASP A 47 -8.76 -19.78 -13.19
C ASP A 47 -9.30 -19.08 -14.43
N GLN A 48 -8.40 -18.79 -15.37
CA GLN A 48 -8.74 -18.29 -16.69
C GLN A 48 -9.51 -19.38 -17.47
N LYS A 49 -10.76 -19.09 -17.83
CA LYS A 49 -11.44 -19.75 -18.95
C LYS A 49 -11.94 -18.71 -19.92
N ASN A 50 -11.35 -18.75 -21.12
CA ASN A 50 -11.83 -18.09 -22.32
C ASN A 50 -13.22 -18.62 -22.68
N GLU A 51 -14.23 -17.74 -22.69
CA GLU A 51 -15.46 -17.96 -23.43
C GLU A 51 -15.75 -16.79 -24.36
N LYS A 52 -16.21 -17.17 -25.55
CA LYS A 52 -16.37 -16.38 -26.76
C LYS A 52 -17.41 -15.28 -26.59
N ALA A 53 -17.10 -14.10 -27.11
CA ALA A 53 -18.08 -13.05 -27.33
C ALA A 53 -19.01 -13.47 -28.49
N ASP A 54 -20.31 -13.54 -28.20
CA ASP A 54 -21.38 -13.60 -29.20
C ASP A 54 -21.82 -12.16 -29.49
N GLY A 55 -21.75 -11.77 -30.75
CA GLY A 55 -22.05 -10.43 -31.23
C GLY A 55 -23.52 -10.26 -31.58
N SER A 56 -24.07 -9.07 -31.29
CA SER A 56 -25.33 -8.61 -31.85
C SER A 56 -25.03 -7.54 -32.92
N ASP A 57 -25.28 -7.85 -34.18
CA ASP A 57 -25.20 -6.94 -35.32
C ASP A 57 -26.59 -6.43 -35.75
N VAL A 58 -26.68 -5.11 -36.00
CA VAL A 58 -27.57 -4.41 -36.96
C VAL A 58 -26.79 -3.11 -37.27
N GLU A 59 -26.40 -2.69 -38.48
CA GLU A 59 -27.01 -2.77 -39.81
C GLU A 59 -26.02 -2.39 -40.94
N SER A 60 -26.25 -2.98 -42.12
CA SER A 60 -26.11 -2.43 -43.50
C SER A 60 -24.75 -2.31 -44.23
N SER A 61 -24.52 -3.34 -45.06
CA SER A 61 -24.26 -3.34 -46.51
C SER A 61 -23.13 -2.50 -47.14
N MET A 62 -22.16 -3.20 -47.75
CA MET A 62 -21.89 -3.12 -49.19
C MET A 62 -21.00 -4.28 -49.66
N ASP A 63 -21.40 -4.88 -50.79
CA ASP A 63 -20.83 -6.08 -51.45
C ASP A 63 -19.43 -5.86 -52.06
N SER A 64 -18.61 -6.93 -52.05
CA SER A 64 -17.87 -7.38 -53.24
C SER A 64 -17.34 -8.81 -53.07
N ASP A 65 -17.70 -9.67 -54.03
CA ASP A 65 -17.40 -11.10 -54.21
C ASP A 65 -15.93 -11.47 -54.53
N ILE A 66 -15.69 -12.79 -54.57
CA ILE A 66 -14.66 -13.61 -55.29
C ILE A 66 -13.42 -13.97 -54.43
N SER A 67 -12.98 -15.23 -54.23
CA SER A 67 -13.35 -16.58 -54.72
C SER A 67 -12.70 -17.68 -53.85
N LYS A 68 -13.35 -18.85 -53.82
CA LYS A 68 -12.87 -20.15 -53.30
C LYS A 68 -11.82 -20.81 -54.21
N SER A 69 -10.98 -21.66 -53.60
CA SER A 69 -10.57 -22.96 -54.19
C SER A 69 -10.30 -23.99 -53.09
N GLU A 70 -10.96 -25.14 -53.23
CA GLU A 70 -10.87 -26.36 -52.41
C GLU A 70 -9.75 -27.30 -52.92
N GLU A 71 -9.26 -28.20 -52.04
CA GLU A 71 -8.99 -29.65 -52.22
C GLU A 71 -8.09 -30.12 -51.03
N GLU A 72 -8.57 -30.91 -50.06
CA GLU A 72 -8.65 -32.40 -49.99
C GLU A 72 -7.30 -33.11 -50.33
N LYS A 73 -6.73 -34.08 -49.58
CA LYS A 73 -7.31 -35.29 -48.93
C LYS A 73 -6.22 -36.11 -48.17
N LYS A 74 -6.64 -36.83 -47.11
CA LYS A 74 -6.25 -38.19 -46.60
C LYS A 74 -4.78 -38.52 -46.24
N GLY A 75 -4.44 -39.35 -45.24
CA GLY A 75 -5.23 -40.19 -44.31
C GLY A 75 -4.34 -41.07 -43.38
N GLU A 76 -5.00 -41.83 -42.49
CA GLU A 76 -4.60 -43.08 -41.77
C GLU A 76 -3.50 -43.01 -40.67
N SER A 77 -3.42 -43.84 -39.62
CA SER A 77 -4.29 -44.37 -38.54
C SER A 77 -3.49 -45.50 -37.82
N ILE A 78 -3.25 -45.35 -36.49
CA ILE A 78 -3.04 -46.27 -35.31
C ILE A 78 -2.69 -47.79 -35.49
N PRO A 79 -1.98 -48.53 -34.57
CA PRO A 79 -2.34 -48.90 -33.16
C PRO A 79 -1.15 -48.75 -32.15
N ASP A 80 -1.25 -48.64 -30.81
CA ASP A 80 -1.91 -49.35 -29.68
C ASP A 80 -1.15 -50.59 -29.09
N ASP A 81 -1.35 -50.83 -27.78
CA ASP A 81 -0.85 -51.85 -26.82
C ASP A 81 0.41 -51.48 -25.99
N GLY A 82 0.48 -51.68 -24.66
CA GLY A 82 -0.39 -52.39 -23.71
C GLY A 82 0.17 -52.34 -22.26
N ILE A 83 -0.69 -52.80 -21.34
CA ILE A 83 -0.69 -52.73 -19.86
C ILE A 83 0.30 -53.69 -19.16
N GLY A 84 0.69 -53.40 -17.91
CA GLY A 84 1.22 -54.40 -16.97
C GLY A 84 1.44 -53.90 -15.53
N GLU A 85 0.54 -54.29 -14.61
CA GLU A 85 0.60 -54.11 -13.15
C GLU A 85 1.55 -55.13 -12.48
N THR A 86 2.11 -54.82 -11.30
CA THR A 86 2.24 -55.80 -10.20
C THR A 86 2.49 -55.16 -8.82
N GLU A 87 1.68 -55.59 -7.86
CA GLU A 87 1.75 -55.49 -6.39
C GLU A 87 3.08 -56.10 -5.84
N GLY A 88 3.61 -55.92 -4.63
CA GLY A 88 3.21 -55.34 -3.35
C GLY A 88 4.12 -55.96 -2.25
N ASN A 89 4.49 -55.23 -1.17
CA ASN A 89 4.48 -55.71 0.23
C ASN A 89 5.12 -54.74 1.24
N THR A 90 4.31 -54.40 2.25
CA THR A 90 4.54 -54.16 3.69
C THR A 90 5.97 -54.15 4.28
N SER A 91 6.28 -53.14 5.12
CA SER A 91 6.20 -53.25 6.60
C SER A 91 6.70 -52.00 7.38
N LYS A 92 5.87 -51.57 8.35
CA LYS A 92 6.04 -50.81 9.61
C LYS A 92 7.36 -50.10 10.01
N SER A 93 7.14 -48.85 10.44
CA SER A 93 7.69 -48.07 11.58
C SER A 93 9.20 -48.00 11.81
N ASP A 94 9.75 -46.78 11.79
CA ASP A 94 10.25 -46.15 13.02
C ASP A 94 10.55 -44.66 12.83
N LYS A 95 10.42 -43.95 13.95
CA LYS A 95 10.55 -42.51 14.14
C LYS A 95 12.02 -42.18 14.41
N MET A 96 12.69 -41.40 13.54
CA MET A 96 13.89 -40.64 13.93
C MET A 96 14.22 -39.50 12.96
N GLU A 97 14.69 -38.41 13.54
CA GLU A 97 15.06 -37.13 12.94
C GLU A 97 16.35 -37.18 12.10
N ALA A 98 16.46 -36.12 11.28
CA ALA A 98 17.67 -35.48 10.76
C ALA A 98 18.51 -36.24 9.71
N GLY A 99 18.70 -35.56 8.57
CA GLY A 99 19.75 -35.89 7.60
C GLY A 99 19.41 -35.36 6.22
N GLU A 100 20.10 -34.29 5.83
CA GLU A 100 20.23 -33.82 4.45
C GLU A 100 20.38 -35.01 3.49
N ASN A 101 19.63 -34.98 2.38
CA ASN A 101 20.08 -35.63 1.17
C ASN A 101 19.70 -34.80 -0.04
N GLU A 102 20.75 -34.45 -0.78
CA GLU A 102 20.74 -33.88 -2.11
C GLU A 102 19.78 -34.64 -3.03
N ASN A 103 18.83 -33.91 -3.63
CA ASN A 103 18.21 -34.34 -4.87
C ASN A 103 18.57 -33.35 -5.96
N LYS A 104 19.59 -33.71 -6.74
CA LYS A 104 19.82 -33.19 -8.08
C LYS A 104 18.79 -33.81 -9.02
N ASN A 105 17.72 -33.07 -9.27
CA ASN A 105 17.04 -32.97 -10.57
C ASN A 105 16.13 -31.73 -10.48
N GLY A 106 16.68 -30.60 -10.92
CA GLY A 106 16.06 -29.30 -10.79
C GLY A 106 14.92 -29.11 -11.78
N ASP A 107 13.70 -29.15 -11.27
CA ASP A 107 12.65 -28.28 -11.78
C ASP A 107 12.78 -26.94 -11.02
N GLU A 108 13.01 -25.84 -11.75
CA GLU A 108 13.13 -24.47 -11.18
C GLU A 108 11.89 -24.01 -10.39
N LYS A 109 10.81 -24.82 -10.37
CA LYS A 109 9.57 -24.54 -9.64
C LYS A 109 9.60 -24.90 -8.16
N ASP A 110 10.54 -25.72 -7.70
CA ASP A 110 10.57 -26.18 -6.31
C ASP A 110 11.08 -25.14 -5.30
N ASN A 111 11.70 -24.05 -5.78
CA ASN A 111 12.24 -22.99 -4.93
C ASN A 111 11.33 -21.74 -4.81
N ILE A 112 10.12 -21.79 -5.38
CA ILE A 112 9.17 -20.67 -5.29
C ILE A 112 8.46 -20.71 -3.93
N ILE A 113 8.62 -19.66 -3.13
CA ILE A 113 7.98 -19.58 -1.81
C ILE A 113 6.47 -19.29 -1.94
N LYS A 114 5.70 -19.85 -1.00
CA LYS A 114 4.33 -19.43 -0.78
C LYS A 114 4.31 -18.19 0.11
N LEU A 115 3.74 -17.10 -0.40
CA LEU A 115 3.45 -15.91 0.40
C LEU A 115 2.16 -16.14 1.21
N ILE A 116 2.19 -15.80 2.49
CA ILE A 116 1.06 -15.92 3.42
C ILE A 116 0.68 -14.49 3.85
N PRO A 117 -0.33 -13.87 3.23
CA PRO A 117 -0.76 -12.52 3.60
C PRO A 117 -1.23 -12.49 5.05
N MET A 118 -0.84 -11.45 5.80
CA MET A 118 -1.37 -11.23 7.14
C MET A 118 -2.80 -10.72 7.07
N THR A 119 -3.67 -11.21 7.96
CA THR A 119 -5.07 -10.73 8.03
C THR A 119 -5.15 -9.29 8.57
N GLN A 120 -4.22 -8.92 9.47
CA GLN A 120 -4.07 -7.58 10.01
C GLN A 120 -2.62 -7.36 10.45
N LEU A 121 -2.22 -6.09 10.61
CA LEU A 121 -0.95 -5.74 11.25
C LEU A 121 -0.87 -6.26 12.69
N PRO A 122 0.34 -6.41 13.27
CA PRO A 122 0.51 -6.78 14.67
C PRO A 122 -0.34 -5.93 15.62
N ASP A 123 -0.80 -6.53 16.71
CA ASP A 123 -1.63 -5.82 17.68
C ASP A 123 -0.87 -4.67 18.35
N LEU A 124 -1.59 -3.59 18.64
CA LEU A 124 -1.04 -2.46 19.39
C LEU A 124 -0.82 -2.93 20.84
N THR A 125 0.39 -2.75 21.37
CA THR A 125 0.70 -3.12 22.76
C THR A 125 0.79 -1.89 23.65
N LEU A 126 0.50 -2.05 24.95
CA LEU A 126 0.68 -1.00 25.95
C LEU A 126 2.06 -1.01 26.64
N GLU A 127 3.02 -1.76 26.10
CA GLU A 127 4.37 -1.85 26.67
C GLU A 127 5.13 -0.52 26.54
N PRO A 128 5.91 -0.08 27.54
CA PRO A 128 6.68 1.15 27.42
C PRO A 128 7.57 1.16 26.17
N GLN A 129 7.52 2.23 25.39
CA GLN A 129 8.35 2.47 24.21
C GLN A 129 8.78 3.94 24.20
N PRO A 130 9.95 4.28 23.63
CA PRO A 130 10.34 5.67 23.42
C PRO A 130 9.29 6.39 22.56
N PRO A 131 8.86 7.61 22.95
CA PRO A 131 8.02 8.44 22.11
C PRO A 131 8.71 8.77 20.78
N VAL A 132 7.91 8.87 19.72
CA VAL A 132 8.38 9.34 18.41
C VAL A 132 8.58 10.85 18.49
N SER A 133 9.70 11.33 17.97
CA SER A 133 9.98 12.77 17.97
C SER A 133 9.09 13.52 16.98
N GLY A 134 8.81 14.81 17.25
CA GLY A 134 8.06 15.65 16.31
C GLY A 134 8.74 15.80 14.94
N GLU A 135 10.08 15.70 14.89
CA GLU A 135 10.83 15.69 13.63
C GLU A 135 10.54 14.42 12.81
N GLU A 136 10.52 13.25 13.45
CA GLU A 136 10.16 11.97 12.79
C GLU A 136 8.70 11.95 12.33
N MET A 137 7.78 12.53 13.12
CA MET A 137 6.36 12.67 12.79
C MET A 137 6.09 13.60 11.60
N GLY A 138 6.95 14.61 11.40
CA GLY A 138 6.75 15.62 10.36
C GLY A 138 7.03 15.16 8.93
N ILE A 139 7.60 13.96 8.75
CA ILE A 139 8.15 13.54 7.46
C ILE A 139 7.29 12.46 6.79
N SER A 140 6.54 11.65 7.54
CA SER A 140 5.74 10.57 6.96
C SER A 140 4.56 10.15 7.83
N ASP A 141 3.49 9.67 7.17
CA ASP A 141 2.45 8.91 7.84
C ASP A 141 2.98 7.49 8.15
N PHE A 142 2.86 7.02 9.40
CA PHE A 142 3.27 5.67 9.81
C PHE A 142 2.07 4.72 9.78
N LEU A 143 1.89 4.03 8.66
CA LEU A 143 0.83 3.03 8.49
C LEU A 143 1.27 1.63 8.94
N LEU A 144 2.56 1.29 8.83
CA LEU A 144 3.06 -0.06 9.11
C LEU A 144 3.39 -0.34 10.57
N ILE A 145 3.63 0.70 11.37
CA ILE A 145 4.13 0.58 12.74
C ILE A 145 3.39 1.52 13.69
N PRO A 146 3.31 1.19 14.99
CA PRO A 146 2.58 2.04 15.93
C PRO A 146 3.33 3.33 16.17
N VAL A 147 2.61 4.44 16.38
CA VAL A 147 3.17 5.68 16.87
C VAL A 147 3.02 5.75 18.38
N TYR A 148 4.12 6.08 19.06
CA TYR A 148 4.19 6.17 20.51
C TYR A 148 4.30 7.65 20.92
N HIS A 149 3.40 8.08 21.79
CA HIS A 149 3.44 9.37 22.47
C HIS A 149 3.58 9.15 23.99
N ASP A 150 3.78 10.22 24.75
CA ASP A 150 3.99 10.13 26.20
C ASP A 150 2.81 9.48 26.94
N THR A 151 1.59 9.89 26.59
CA THR A 151 0.35 9.55 27.31
C THR A 151 -0.61 8.66 26.53
N PHE A 152 -0.29 8.39 25.27
CA PHE A 152 -1.05 7.48 24.43
C PHE A 152 -0.20 6.94 23.29
N ARG A 153 -0.76 6.02 22.54
CA ARG A 153 -0.15 5.45 21.34
C ARG A 153 -1.25 5.07 20.37
N TYR A 154 -0.93 4.92 19.10
CA TYR A 154 -1.90 4.41 18.14
C TYR A 154 -1.26 3.58 17.04
N GLN A 155 -2.08 2.75 16.41
CA GLN A 155 -1.77 2.06 15.17
C GLN A 155 -2.87 2.35 14.16
N ILE A 156 -2.51 2.87 12.99
CA ILE A 156 -3.45 2.97 11.88
C ILE A 156 -3.71 1.54 11.37
N ARG A 157 -4.98 1.16 11.31
CA ARG A 157 -5.44 -0.13 10.78
C ARG A 157 -5.93 -0.01 9.35
N GLU A 158 -6.52 1.12 9.04
CA GLU A 158 -7.04 1.43 7.72
C GLU A 158 -6.98 2.93 7.52
N TYR A 159 -6.42 3.40 6.41
CA TYR A 159 -6.53 4.78 6.00
C TYR A 159 -6.77 4.87 4.50
N ARG A 160 -7.98 5.30 4.14
CA ARG A 160 -8.38 5.62 2.78
C ARG A 160 -9.11 6.96 2.77
N LEU A 161 -9.53 7.40 1.59
CA LEU A 161 -10.37 8.59 1.51
C LEU A 161 -11.65 8.41 2.33
N ALA A 162 -12.01 9.46 3.06
CA ALA A 162 -13.19 9.56 3.91
C ALA A 162 -13.32 8.48 5.00
N ARG A 163 -12.25 7.72 5.28
CA ARG A 163 -12.27 6.69 6.32
C ARG A 163 -10.90 6.45 6.93
N LEU A 164 -10.84 6.56 8.25
CA LEU A 164 -9.69 6.26 9.09
C LEU A 164 -10.13 5.31 10.20
N VAL A 165 -9.38 4.22 10.38
CA VAL A 165 -9.56 3.26 11.48
C VAL A 165 -8.24 3.14 12.20
N MET A 166 -8.27 3.34 13.51
CA MET A 166 -7.08 3.31 14.37
C MET A 166 -7.39 2.53 15.64
N ASP A 167 -6.41 1.79 16.13
CA ASP A 167 -6.43 1.38 17.53
C ASP A 167 -5.67 2.44 18.32
N ILE A 168 -6.25 2.93 19.43
CA ILE A 168 -5.65 3.94 20.30
C ILE A 168 -5.56 3.36 21.70
N GLY A 169 -4.35 3.36 22.25
CA GLY A 169 -4.03 2.86 23.59
C GLY A 169 -3.70 4.00 24.53
N ASN A 170 -4.37 4.04 25.69
CA ASN A 170 -4.12 5.06 26.71
C ASN A 170 -3.06 4.57 27.71
N THR A 171 -1.96 5.31 27.80
CA THR A 171 -0.82 5.01 28.68
C THR A 171 -0.69 6.00 29.83
N GLY A 172 -1.46 7.09 29.78
CA GLY A 172 -1.53 8.11 30.81
C GLY A 172 -2.41 7.71 31.98
N SER A 173 -2.60 8.64 32.90
CA SER A 173 -3.39 8.46 34.13
C SER A 173 -4.85 8.93 34.03
N GLU A 174 -5.20 9.65 32.97
CA GLU A 174 -6.53 10.23 32.77
C GLU A 174 -7.27 9.52 31.64
N ILE A 175 -8.60 9.60 31.63
CA ILE A 175 -9.42 9.04 30.55
C ILE A 175 -9.24 9.91 29.31
N LEU A 176 -8.86 9.31 28.18
CA LEU A 176 -8.92 9.99 26.88
C LEU A 176 -10.38 10.04 26.43
N VAL A 177 -10.83 11.22 26.01
CA VAL A 177 -12.17 11.44 25.45
C VAL A 177 -11.98 11.91 24.03
N ILE A 178 -12.48 11.14 23.06
CA ILE A 178 -12.33 11.43 21.64
C ILE A 178 -13.70 11.73 21.04
N THR A 179 -13.80 12.89 20.40
CA THR A 179 -14.99 13.46 19.79
C THR A 179 -14.73 13.87 18.34
N ASP A 180 -15.76 14.39 17.68
CA ASP A 180 -15.67 14.93 16.32
C ASP A 180 -14.72 16.14 16.20
N GLU A 181 -14.33 16.78 17.31
CA GLU A 181 -13.36 17.89 17.31
C GLU A 181 -11.90 17.41 17.47
N ASP A 182 -11.72 16.21 18.02
CA ASP A 182 -10.40 15.65 18.35
C ASP A 182 -9.77 14.94 17.16
N ILE A 183 -10.56 14.18 16.39
CA ILE A 183 -10.09 13.57 15.13
C ILE A 183 -11.14 13.82 14.06
N PHE A 184 -10.78 14.58 13.02
CA PHE A 184 -11.70 14.85 11.92
C PHE A 184 -11.02 14.99 10.56
N PHE A 185 -11.72 14.49 9.55
CA PHE A 185 -11.41 14.79 8.16
C PHE A 185 -11.73 16.26 7.85
N SER A 186 -10.92 16.89 7.00
CA SER A 186 -11.16 18.24 6.50
C SER A 186 -10.97 18.31 4.99
N ILE A 187 -11.87 19.05 4.33
CA ILE A 187 -11.75 19.47 2.93
C ILE A 187 -12.57 20.74 2.74
N LEU A 188 -11.96 21.75 2.11
CA LEU A 188 -12.63 23.03 1.90
C LEU A 188 -13.38 23.03 0.57
N ASP A 189 -14.59 23.61 0.56
CA ASP A 189 -15.30 23.92 -0.67
C ASP A 189 -14.65 25.11 -1.42
N SER A 190 -15.24 25.49 -2.56
CA SER A 190 -14.73 26.62 -3.37
C SER A 190 -14.84 27.99 -2.67
N GLU A 191 -15.65 28.11 -1.62
CA GLU A 191 -15.81 29.32 -0.82
C GLU A 191 -14.89 29.31 0.42
N GLY A 192 -14.18 28.21 0.66
CA GLY A 192 -13.27 28.04 1.79
C GLY A 192 -13.94 27.50 3.06
N ASN A 193 -15.17 26.99 2.98
CA ASN A 193 -15.87 26.41 4.13
C ASN A 193 -15.48 24.94 4.31
N GLU A 194 -15.40 24.48 5.56
CA GLU A 194 -15.27 23.05 5.86
C GLU A 194 -16.50 22.29 5.31
N CYS A 195 -16.28 21.27 4.49
CA CYS A 195 -17.33 20.48 3.87
C CYS A 195 -17.06 18.96 3.87
N ALA A 196 -16.15 18.46 4.72
CA ALA A 196 -15.90 17.03 4.86
C ALA A 196 -17.10 16.28 5.45
N GLY A 197 -17.81 16.90 6.39
CA GLY A 197 -18.88 16.23 7.14
C GLY A 197 -18.31 15.05 7.96
N SER A 198 -17.22 15.31 8.67
CA SER A 198 -16.50 14.30 9.47
C SER A 198 -17.28 13.87 10.71
N LYS A 199 -17.11 12.60 11.12
CA LYS A 199 -17.74 12.02 12.31
C LYS A 199 -16.90 10.89 12.89
N VAL A 200 -16.72 10.89 14.21
CA VAL A 200 -16.21 9.79 15.01
C VAL A 200 -17.37 8.86 15.39
N HIS A 201 -17.22 7.56 15.12
CA HIS A 201 -18.26 6.58 15.38
C HIS A 201 -18.34 6.27 16.87
N GLY A 202 -19.55 6.31 17.42
CA GLY A 202 -19.77 6.10 18.86
C GLY A 202 -19.22 7.22 19.75
N ALA A 203 -19.01 8.42 19.18
CA ALA A 203 -18.55 9.58 19.94
C ALA A 203 -19.54 9.95 21.08
N PRO A 204 -19.03 10.36 22.26
CA PRO A 204 -17.62 10.38 22.63
C PRO A 204 -17.08 8.97 22.91
N VAL A 205 -15.93 8.64 22.32
CA VAL A 205 -15.19 7.41 22.66
C VAL A 205 -14.32 7.70 23.87
N ARG A 206 -14.59 6.99 24.98
CA ARG A 206 -13.81 7.10 26.22
C ARG A 206 -12.83 5.93 26.34
N ILE A 207 -11.55 6.20 26.52
CA ILE A 207 -10.49 5.18 26.67
C ILE A 207 -9.85 5.34 28.04
N ALA A 208 -10.09 4.39 28.94
CA ALA A 208 -9.53 4.42 30.29
C ALA A 208 -8.01 4.17 30.29
N PRO A 209 -7.28 4.60 31.34
CA PRO A 209 -5.88 4.20 31.53
C PRO A 209 -5.68 2.69 31.41
N GLY A 210 -4.72 2.26 30.60
CA GLY A 210 -4.46 0.83 30.38
C GLY A 210 -5.39 0.14 29.39
N GLU A 211 -6.24 0.90 28.68
CA GLU A 211 -7.18 0.37 27.70
C GLU A 211 -6.74 0.70 26.26
N ILE A 212 -7.04 -0.21 25.32
CA ILE A 212 -6.96 0.04 23.88
C ILE A 212 -8.38 -0.01 23.31
N LYS A 213 -8.77 0.99 22.52
CA LYS A 213 -10.01 0.97 21.75
C LYS A 213 -9.77 1.25 20.28
N ARG A 214 -10.61 0.63 19.44
CA ARG A 214 -10.72 0.98 18.04
C ARG A 214 -11.55 2.24 17.87
N VAL A 215 -10.99 3.24 17.19
CA VAL A 215 -11.65 4.49 16.82
C VAL A 215 -11.81 4.50 15.30
N VAL A 216 -13.04 4.77 14.86
CA VAL A 216 -13.40 4.87 13.44
C VAL A 216 -13.87 6.29 13.17
N VAL A 217 -13.26 6.93 12.18
CA VAL A 217 -13.61 8.27 11.73
C VAL A 217 -13.99 8.19 10.26
N THR A 218 -15.10 8.82 9.89
CA THR A 218 -15.58 8.86 8.50
C THR A 218 -15.95 10.27 8.08
N ALA A 219 -15.87 10.57 6.79
CA ALA A 219 -16.36 11.81 6.20
C ALA A 219 -17.52 11.53 5.24
N GLN A 220 -18.46 12.48 5.11
CA GLN A 220 -19.49 12.42 4.07
C GLN A 220 -18.92 12.74 2.69
N ASN A 221 -17.96 13.66 2.62
CA ASN A 221 -17.28 13.98 1.38
C ASN A 221 -16.27 12.85 1.02
N PRO A 222 -16.47 12.13 -0.10
CA PRO A 222 -15.64 11.00 -0.46
C PRO A 222 -14.20 11.39 -0.84
N GLU A 223 -13.93 12.67 -1.07
CA GLU A 223 -12.60 13.18 -1.39
C GLU A 223 -11.85 13.71 -0.16
N ALA A 224 -12.43 13.68 1.04
CA ALA A 224 -11.72 14.09 2.23
C ALA A 224 -10.59 13.10 2.53
N GLY A 225 -9.36 13.59 2.70
CA GLY A 225 -8.21 12.73 3.00
C GLY A 225 -7.10 13.46 3.73
N PHE A 226 -7.46 14.55 4.39
CA PHE A 226 -6.62 15.23 5.35
C PHE A 226 -7.32 15.12 6.68
N VAL A 227 -6.62 14.65 7.71
CA VAL A 227 -7.19 14.45 9.05
C VAL A 227 -6.45 15.33 10.03
N PHE A 228 -7.17 16.15 10.77
CA PHE A 228 -6.65 16.82 11.96
C PHE A 228 -6.75 15.87 13.15
N PHE A 229 -5.68 15.81 13.93
CA PHE A 229 -5.52 14.92 15.07
C PHE A 229 -5.12 15.76 16.29
N ASN A 230 -5.97 15.76 17.32
CA ASN A 230 -5.81 16.51 18.56
C ASN A 230 -6.16 15.58 19.75
N ILE A 231 -5.19 14.81 20.26
CA ILE A 231 -5.42 13.87 21.38
C ILE A 231 -4.28 13.98 22.38
N GLY A 232 -4.60 13.95 23.68
CA GLY A 232 -3.59 13.77 24.72
C GLY A 232 -2.56 14.91 24.82
N GLY A 233 -2.88 16.09 24.29
CA GLY A 233 -1.97 17.24 24.21
C GLY A 233 -1.21 17.34 22.88
N GLU A 234 -1.26 16.31 22.04
CA GLU A 234 -0.64 16.30 20.72
C GLU A 234 -1.57 16.87 19.66
N SER A 235 -1.04 17.68 18.74
CA SER A 235 -1.79 18.31 17.65
C SER A 235 -0.98 18.28 16.36
N TYR A 236 -1.46 17.53 15.37
CA TYR A 236 -0.85 17.45 14.04
C TYR A 236 -1.88 16.94 13.01
N SER A 237 -1.42 16.74 11.78
CA SER A 237 -2.26 16.22 10.70
C SER A 237 -1.74 14.91 10.14
N LEU A 238 -2.66 14.03 9.77
CA LEU A 238 -2.39 12.85 8.96
C LEU A 238 -2.85 13.09 7.53
N SER A 239 -2.06 12.70 6.55
CA SER A 239 -2.38 12.92 5.13
C SER A 239 -2.79 11.61 4.46
N SER A 240 -3.58 11.71 3.38
CA SER A 240 -3.94 10.52 2.62
C SER A 240 -2.68 9.78 2.17
N PRO A 241 -2.63 8.45 2.35
CA PRO A 241 -1.48 7.64 1.95
C PRO A 241 -1.33 7.56 0.42
N LEU A 242 -2.34 8.03 -0.32
CA LEU A 242 -2.37 8.02 -1.78
C LEU A 242 -1.97 9.39 -2.33
N PHE A 243 -1.13 9.36 -3.36
CA PHE A 243 -0.87 10.52 -4.21
C PHE A 243 -2.15 10.92 -4.95
N ARG A 244 -2.44 12.22 -4.95
CA ARG A 244 -3.57 12.79 -5.70
C ARG A 244 -3.05 13.52 -6.92
N ALA A 245 -3.07 12.81 -8.04
CA ALA A 245 -2.68 13.38 -9.32
C ALA A 245 -3.59 14.55 -9.72
N LEU A 246 -2.98 15.68 -10.06
CA LEU A 246 -3.65 16.78 -10.74
C LEU A 246 -4.12 16.33 -12.15
N PRO A 247 -5.07 17.03 -12.80
CA PRO A 247 -5.59 16.61 -14.11
C PRO A 247 -4.55 16.40 -15.23
N HIS A 248 -3.37 16.99 -15.10
CA HIS A 248 -2.26 16.88 -16.06
C HIS A 248 -1.18 15.87 -15.64
N GLU A 249 -1.36 15.19 -14.51
CA GLU A 249 -0.42 14.22 -13.94
C GLU A 249 -0.91 12.79 -14.19
N ALA A 250 0.04 11.87 -14.30
CA ALA A 250 -0.29 10.46 -14.43
C ALA A 250 -0.78 9.91 -13.07
N LYS A 251 -1.97 9.30 -13.07
CA LYS A 251 -2.58 8.65 -11.90
C LYS A 251 -2.26 7.15 -11.78
N ASP A 252 -1.76 6.55 -12.86
CA ASP A 252 -1.33 5.16 -13.00
C ASP A 252 -0.44 5.04 -14.26
N ILE A 253 0.27 3.94 -14.37
CA ILE A 253 1.05 3.53 -15.55
C ILE A 253 0.17 2.59 -16.40
N VAL A 254 -0.65 3.13 -17.29
CA VAL A 254 -1.52 2.31 -18.18
C VAL A 254 -1.00 2.20 -19.61
N ASP A 255 0.04 2.96 -19.94
CA ASP A 255 0.66 3.02 -21.25
C ASP A 255 2.18 3.25 -21.13
N THR A 256 2.86 3.27 -22.27
CA THR A 256 4.30 3.57 -22.38
C THR A 256 4.57 4.95 -22.98
N THR A 257 3.61 5.89 -22.89
CA THR A 257 3.83 7.28 -23.28
C THR A 257 4.91 7.88 -22.35
N PRO A 258 5.95 8.54 -22.91
CA PRO A 258 6.99 9.21 -22.13
C PRO A 258 6.40 10.17 -21.10
N TYR A 259 7.00 10.19 -19.92
CA TYR A 259 6.55 11.01 -18.80
C TYR A 259 7.76 11.60 -18.07
N ASN A 260 7.73 12.91 -17.80
CA ASN A 260 8.81 13.64 -17.17
C ASN A 260 8.24 14.39 -15.95
N LYS A 261 8.38 13.79 -14.78
CA LYS A 261 7.97 14.40 -13.51
C LYS A 261 8.60 13.62 -12.36
N ALA A 262 8.96 14.34 -11.30
CA ALA A 262 9.32 13.79 -10.02
C ALA A 262 8.88 14.76 -8.92
N THR A 263 8.69 14.26 -7.70
CA THR A 263 8.59 15.14 -6.51
C THR A 263 9.95 15.75 -6.19
N GLU A 264 11.02 14.96 -6.33
CA GLU A 264 12.39 15.39 -6.11
C GLU A 264 13.29 14.82 -7.20
N GLU A 265 14.25 15.62 -7.63
CA GLU A 265 15.29 15.23 -8.57
C GLU A 265 16.64 15.71 -8.05
N GLY A 266 17.68 14.94 -8.34
CA GLY A 266 19.03 15.29 -7.97
C GLY A 266 20.07 14.46 -8.68
N GLU A 267 21.31 14.62 -8.24
CA GLU A 267 22.45 13.85 -8.76
C GLU A 267 23.30 13.38 -7.59
N TYR A 268 23.63 12.09 -7.58
CA TYR A 268 24.53 11.50 -6.60
C TYR A 268 25.61 10.72 -7.34
N GLU A 269 26.87 11.06 -7.10
CA GLU A 269 28.03 10.45 -7.77
C GLU A 269 27.92 10.43 -9.31
N GLY A 270 27.34 11.47 -9.90
CA GLY A 270 27.15 11.59 -11.36
C GLY A 270 25.91 10.85 -11.90
N VAL A 271 25.14 10.18 -11.05
CA VAL A 271 23.90 9.49 -11.41
C VAL A 271 22.71 10.35 -11.05
N ARG A 272 21.91 10.72 -12.06
CA ARG A 272 20.64 11.41 -11.85
C ARG A 272 19.62 10.47 -11.22
N TYR A 273 18.94 10.96 -10.18
CA TYR A 273 17.86 10.25 -9.52
C TYR A 273 16.57 11.06 -9.55
N ILE A 274 15.45 10.34 -9.52
CA ILE A 274 14.11 10.90 -9.29
C ILE A 274 13.40 10.13 -8.20
N VAL A 275 12.61 10.84 -7.39
CA VAL A 275 11.98 10.29 -6.17
C VAL A 275 10.47 10.45 -6.21
N ALA A 276 9.77 9.38 -5.82
CA ALA A 276 8.37 9.39 -5.39
C ALA A 276 8.31 9.37 -3.86
N ARG A 277 7.48 10.22 -3.26
CA ARG A 277 7.30 10.33 -1.80
C ARG A 277 5.96 9.78 -1.33
N LYS A 278 5.08 9.39 -2.25
CA LYS A 278 3.76 8.81 -1.92
C LYS A 278 3.45 7.59 -2.76
N ALA A 279 2.61 6.71 -2.21
CA ALA A 279 2.05 5.61 -2.97
C ALA A 279 1.21 6.15 -4.13
N MET A 280 1.19 5.41 -5.24
CA MET A 280 0.54 5.78 -6.51
C MET A 280 1.09 7.03 -7.20
N GLU A 281 2.17 7.63 -6.69
CA GLU A 281 2.86 8.69 -7.41
C GLU A 281 3.63 8.09 -8.60
N VAL A 282 3.28 8.52 -9.81
CA VAL A 282 4.05 8.18 -11.02
C VAL A 282 5.19 9.17 -11.15
N ILE A 283 6.41 8.66 -11.24
CA ILE A 283 7.62 9.44 -11.54
C ILE A 283 8.22 8.97 -12.87
N GLY A 284 8.90 9.84 -13.61
CA GLY A 284 9.53 9.47 -14.86
C GLY A 284 10.52 10.50 -15.38
N ASN A 285 11.41 10.03 -16.26
CA ASN A 285 12.47 10.83 -16.90
C ASN A 285 12.42 10.78 -18.44
N GLY A 286 11.27 10.40 -18.99
CA GLY A 286 11.04 10.30 -20.43
C GLY A 286 11.58 9.03 -21.08
N LYS A 287 12.45 8.26 -20.42
CA LYS A 287 12.88 6.92 -20.87
C LYS A 287 12.15 5.80 -20.13
N ALA A 288 11.84 6.00 -18.85
CA ALA A 288 10.96 5.13 -18.09
C ALA A 288 10.08 5.93 -17.13
N LYS A 289 8.98 5.31 -16.68
CA LYS A 289 8.18 5.79 -15.56
C LYS A 289 7.92 4.65 -14.57
N VAL A 290 7.94 4.98 -13.29
CA VAL A 290 7.91 4.06 -12.15
C VAL A 290 6.86 4.51 -11.15
N MET A 291 6.20 3.55 -10.50
CA MET A 291 5.21 3.80 -9.45
C MET A 291 5.23 2.65 -8.44
N GLY A 292 5.16 2.98 -7.15
CA GLY A 292 4.80 2.04 -6.10
C GLY A 292 3.30 2.13 -5.84
N SER A 293 2.53 1.06 -6.03
CA SER A 293 1.06 1.13 -5.98
C SER A 293 0.50 1.00 -4.55
N GLY A 294 1.26 0.34 -3.67
CA GLY A 294 0.91 -0.02 -2.30
C GLY A 294 1.62 -1.32 -1.91
N LEU A 295 1.19 -1.98 -0.84
CA LEU A 295 1.91 -3.15 -0.33
C LEU A 295 1.00 -4.25 0.23
N MET A 296 1.57 -5.44 0.38
CA MET A 296 1.00 -6.58 1.08
C MET A 296 1.93 -6.97 2.23
N VAL A 297 1.39 -7.16 3.42
CA VAL A 297 2.16 -7.67 4.57
C VAL A 297 2.03 -9.19 4.65
N VAL A 298 3.11 -9.88 5.01
CA VAL A 298 3.13 -11.36 5.03
C VAL A 298 3.68 -11.93 6.34
N GLU A 299 3.19 -13.12 6.70
CA GLU A 299 3.66 -13.88 7.86
C GLU A 299 5.04 -14.51 7.63
N ASN A 300 5.52 -14.54 6.39
CA ASN A 300 6.83 -15.06 6.04
C ASN A 300 7.93 -14.32 6.83
N LYS A 301 8.77 -15.08 7.54
CA LYS A 301 9.94 -14.55 8.24
C LYS A 301 11.13 -14.26 7.33
N LYS A 302 11.14 -14.87 6.13
CA LYS A 302 12.19 -14.68 5.13
C LYS A 302 11.62 -14.69 3.71
N VAL A 303 12.10 -13.77 2.89
CA VAL A 303 11.88 -13.70 1.44
C VAL A 303 13.19 -13.32 0.77
N GLY A 304 13.85 -14.30 0.14
CA GLY A 304 15.16 -14.12 -0.47
C GLY A 304 16.19 -13.69 0.60
N PRO A 305 16.93 -12.60 0.39
CA PRO A 305 17.90 -12.08 1.36
C PRO A 305 17.24 -11.31 2.52
N ILE A 306 15.93 -11.03 2.42
CA ILE A 306 15.21 -10.24 3.42
C ILE A 306 14.68 -11.16 4.51
N GLU A 307 15.14 -10.96 5.74
CA GLU A 307 14.77 -11.74 6.91
C GLU A 307 14.33 -10.81 8.04
N CYS A 308 13.11 -11.00 8.54
CA CYS A 308 12.64 -10.30 9.73
C CYS A 308 12.86 -11.19 10.94
N GLY A 309 13.42 -10.61 12.01
CA GLY A 309 13.63 -11.33 13.26
C GLY A 309 12.32 -11.63 13.99
N ASP A 310 12.43 -11.93 15.28
CA ASP A 310 11.27 -12.19 16.13
C ASP A 310 10.34 -10.96 16.19
N GLU A 311 10.93 -9.77 16.19
CA GLU A 311 10.25 -8.48 16.32
C GLU A 311 10.09 -7.75 14.99
N GLY A 312 9.35 -8.35 14.05
CA GLY A 312 9.06 -7.72 12.76
C GLY A 312 8.26 -8.59 11.80
N PHE A 313 7.98 -8.03 10.64
CA PHE A 313 7.31 -8.69 9.52
C PHE A 313 7.90 -8.23 8.19
N ILE A 314 7.52 -8.90 7.10
CA ILE A 314 7.92 -8.52 5.74
C ILE A 314 6.74 -7.84 5.05
N ALA A 315 7.00 -6.70 4.42
CA ALA A 315 6.07 -6.02 3.51
C ALA A 315 6.57 -6.20 2.08
N LEU A 316 5.71 -6.62 1.16
CA LEU A 316 6.01 -6.64 -0.27
C LEU A 316 5.36 -5.43 -0.93
N VAL A 317 6.16 -4.61 -1.60
CA VAL A 317 5.69 -3.43 -2.32
C VAL A 317 5.41 -3.80 -3.77
N LYS A 318 4.22 -3.43 -4.26
CA LYS A 318 3.89 -3.61 -5.68
C LYS A 318 4.51 -2.48 -6.48
N VAL A 319 5.50 -2.83 -7.30
CA VAL A 319 6.23 -1.89 -8.16
C VAL A 319 5.76 -2.08 -9.60
N LYS A 320 5.50 -0.97 -10.27
CA LYS A 320 5.09 -0.91 -11.67
C LYS A 320 6.05 -0.02 -12.44
N ILE A 321 6.54 -0.51 -13.57
CA ILE A 321 7.52 0.18 -14.41
C ILE A 321 7.08 0.11 -15.86
N ALA A 322 6.97 1.24 -16.54
CA ALA A 322 6.88 1.29 -17.99
C ALA A 322 8.21 1.72 -18.58
N ASN A 323 8.72 0.91 -19.50
CA ASN A 323 9.79 1.32 -20.39
C ASN A 323 9.18 2.08 -21.57
N THR A 324 9.48 3.37 -21.66
CA THR A 324 8.94 4.28 -22.68
C THR A 324 9.92 4.50 -23.84
N SER A 325 11.10 3.86 -23.79
CA SER A 325 12.18 4.02 -24.75
C SER A 325 12.20 2.88 -25.79
N ASN A 326 13.03 3.06 -26.82
CA ASN A 326 13.31 2.03 -27.82
C ASN A 326 14.39 1.03 -27.37
N GLU A 327 14.98 1.23 -26.19
CA GLU A 327 16.08 0.43 -25.65
C GLU A 327 15.53 -0.51 -24.57
N THR A 328 16.09 -1.70 -24.45
CA THR A 328 15.77 -2.59 -23.32
C THR A 328 16.24 -1.93 -22.02
N MET A 329 15.34 -1.83 -21.04
CA MET A 329 15.70 -1.41 -19.69
C MET A 329 16.23 -2.62 -18.93
N ASN A 330 17.40 -2.49 -18.34
CA ASN A 330 17.98 -3.45 -17.42
C ASN A 330 18.12 -2.78 -16.06
N ILE A 331 17.56 -3.43 -15.04
CA ILE A 331 17.79 -3.10 -13.64
C ILE A 331 19.05 -3.86 -13.24
N ASP A 332 20.08 -3.15 -12.82
CA ASP A 332 21.35 -3.75 -12.42
C ASP A 332 21.25 -4.30 -10.99
N LYS A 333 20.59 -3.54 -10.11
CA LYS A 333 20.35 -3.88 -8.72
C LYS A 333 19.21 -3.08 -8.13
N LEU A 334 18.68 -3.57 -7.02
CA LEU A 334 17.87 -2.79 -6.08
C LEU A 334 18.70 -2.49 -4.83
N THR A 335 18.60 -1.28 -4.31
CA THR A 335 19.05 -0.97 -2.94
C THR A 335 17.82 -0.67 -2.10
N LEU A 336 17.61 -1.47 -1.08
CA LEU A 336 16.45 -1.40 -0.22
C LEU A 336 16.87 -0.77 1.10
N THR A 337 16.19 0.29 1.53
CA THR A 337 16.41 0.90 2.85
C THR A 337 15.37 0.38 3.82
N HIS A 338 15.83 -0.07 4.99
CA HIS A 338 15.01 -0.61 6.06
C HIS A 338 15.39 -0.01 7.43
N ALA A 339 14.65 -0.42 8.46
CA ALA A 339 14.83 -0.06 9.86
C ALA A 339 16.29 -0.05 10.35
N ASP A 340 17.07 -1.08 10.00
CA ASP A 340 18.39 -1.33 10.56
C ASP A 340 19.55 -1.07 9.57
N GLY A 341 19.25 -0.66 8.34
CA GLY A 341 20.28 -0.37 7.34
C GLY A 341 19.76 -0.46 5.91
N TRP A 342 20.58 -0.99 5.03
CA TRP A 342 20.22 -1.21 3.63
C TRP A 342 20.66 -2.60 3.16
N THR A 343 19.96 -3.11 2.16
CA THR A 343 20.26 -4.40 1.53
C THR A 343 20.32 -4.21 0.03
N GLU A 344 21.37 -4.75 -0.58
CA GLU A 344 21.47 -4.85 -2.04
C GLU A 344 20.82 -6.16 -2.48
N VAL A 345 20.01 -6.09 -3.53
CA VAL A 345 19.23 -7.21 -4.06
C VAL A 345 19.42 -7.29 -5.56
N HIS A 346 19.77 -8.49 -6.03
CA HIS A 346 19.91 -8.82 -7.44
C HIS A 346 18.75 -9.68 -7.94
N LYS A 347 18.77 -10.02 -9.24
CA LYS A 347 17.71 -10.78 -9.88
C LYS A 347 17.49 -12.15 -9.23
N GLU A 348 18.60 -12.82 -8.91
CA GLU A 348 18.63 -14.18 -8.35
C GLU A 348 18.02 -14.22 -6.95
N ASP A 349 18.20 -13.15 -6.18
CA ASP A 349 17.67 -12.99 -4.83
C ASP A 349 16.14 -12.94 -4.79
N LEU A 350 15.51 -12.40 -5.84
CA LEU A 350 14.05 -12.35 -5.99
C LEU A 350 13.47 -13.57 -6.71
N ALA A 351 14.29 -14.49 -7.22
CA ALA A 351 13.81 -15.67 -7.96
C ALA A 351 12.88 -16.55 -7.13
N VAL A 352 13.02 -16.52 -5.79
CA VAL A 352 12.11 -17.21 -4.85
C VAL A 352 10.65 -16.77 -4.97
N LEU A 353 10.37 -15.59 -5.54
CA LEU A 353 9.01 -15.11 -5.79
C LEU A 353 8.42 -15.64 -7.11
N GLY A 354 9.23 -16.30 -7.95
CA GLY A 354 8.84 -16.76 -9.29
C GLY A 354 8.30 -15.62 -10.15
N ASP A 355 7.20 -15.86 -10.86
CA ASP A 355 6.53 -14.87 -11.72
C ASP A 355 5.98 -13.63 -10.97
N LYS A 356 6.00 -13.64 -9.63
CA LYS A 356 5.60 -12.48 -8.81
C LYS A 356 6.73 -11.48 -8.60
N ALA A 357 7.97 -11.86 -8.87
CA ALA A 357 9.13 -10.98 -8.70
C ALA A 357 9.07 -9.78 -9.67
N LEU A 358 9.59 -8.63 -9.25
CA LEU A 358 9.86 -7.54 -10.19
C LEU A 358 10.89 -8.01 -11.23
N PRO A 359 10.58 -7.99 -12.54
CA PRO A 359 11.55 -8.40 -13.55
C PRO A 359 12.68 -7.37 -13.69
N PHE A 360 13.91 -7.86 -13.80
CA PHE A 360 15.12 -7.04 -13.97
C PHE A 360 15.38 -6.63 -15.43
N THR A 361 14.57 -7.11 -16.36
CA THR A 361 14.65 -6.75 -17.78
C THR A 361 13.27 -6.38 -18.29
N ILE A 362 13.12 -5.19 -18.86
CA ILE A 362 11.84 -4.66 -19.33
C ILE A 362 12.01 -4.27 -20.80
N LYS A 363 11.23 -4.93 -21.67
CA LYS A 363 11.32 -4.73 -23.13
C LYS A 363 10.96 -3.29 -23.51
N PRO A 364 11.47 -2.77 -24.63
CA PRO A 364 11.02 -1.50 -25.20
C PRO A 364 9.49 -1.44 -25.28
N HIS A 365 8.90 -0.30 -24.92
CA HIS A 365 7.44 -0.08 -24.97
C HIS A 365 6.60 -1.14 -24.27
N SER A 366 7.08 -1.64 -23.13
CA SER A 366 6.34 -2.58 -22.29
C SER A 366 6.20 -2.11 -20.85
N ILE A 367 5.18 -2.64 -20.18
CA ILE A 367 4.91 -2.43 -18.76
C ILE A 367 5.23 -3.72 -18.03
N ALA A 368 5.96 -3.59 -16.92
CA ALA A 368 6.24 -4.66 -15.99
C ALA A 368 5.66 -4.32 -14.62
N GLU A 369 5.20 -5.35 -13.92
CA GLU A 369 4.76 -5.28 -12.53
C GLU A 369 5.39 -6.43 -11.75
N GLY A 370 5.69 -6.18 -10.48
CA GLY A 370 6.12 -7.23 -9.57
C GLY A 370 6.30 -6.74 -8.14
N TRP A 371 6.62 -7.68 -7.27
CA TRP A 371 6.75 -7.44 -5.84
C TRP A 371 8.21 -7.33 -5.42
N VAL A 372 8.49 -6.38 -4.52
CA VAL A 372 9.80 -6.18 -3.89
C VAL A 372 9.61 -6.28 -2.37
N PRO A 373 10.27 -7.25 -1.69
CA PRO A 373 10.15 -7.43 -0.25
C PRO A 373 10.97 -6.39 0.51
N LEU A 374 10.46 -5.93 1.65
CA LEU A 374 11.13 -5.07 2.61
C LEU A 374 10.94 -5.60 4.02
N LYS A 375 11.99 -5.50 4.83
CA LYS A 375 11.92 -5.78 6.27
C LYS A 375 11.29 -4.59 6.98
N VAL A 376 10.29 -4.85 7.83
CA VAL A 376 9.68 -3.86 8.73
C VAL A 376 9.97 -4.29 10.16
N GLU A 377 10.54 -3.38 10.94
CA GLU A 377 10.78 -3.56 12.38
C GLU A 377 10.07 -2.46 13.17
N LYS A 378 10.15 -2.52 14.50
CA LYS A 378 9.53 -1.55 15.42
C LYS A 378 10.05 -0.11 15.29
N THR A 379 11.07 0.17 14.47
CA THR A 379 11.68 1.49 14.37
C THR A 379 11.03 2.38 13.32
N HIS A 380 10.93 3.67 13.64
CA HIS A 380 10.34 4.72 12.79
C HIS A 380 11.34 5.29 11.79
N ARG A 381 11.91 4.43 10.94
CA ARG A 381 12.83 4.84 9.86
C ARG A 381 12.16 4.94 8.50
N PHE A 382 12.83 5.64 7.59
CA PHE A 382 12.46 5.73 6.19
C PHE A 382 12.73 4.41 5.46
N TYR A 383 11.66 3.84 4.92
CA TYR A 383 11.76 2.69 4.02
C TYR A 383 11.76 3.17 2.57
N GLY A 384 12.60 2.53 1.75
CA GLY A 384 12.74 2.92 0.35
C GLY A 384 13.22 1.79 -0.57
N ILE A 385 12.87 1.91 -1.85
CA ILE A 385 13.36 1.04 -2.94
C ILE A 385 14.06 1.92 -3.97
N ASN A 386 15.36 1.72 -4.11
CA ASN A 386 16.18 2.38 -5.12
C ASN A 386 16.38 1.41 -6.29
N ILE A 387 15.88 1.77 -7.46
CA ILE A 387 15.95 0.97 -8.69
C ILE A 387 17.07 1.53 -9.55
N HIS A 388 18.22 0.85 -9.55
CA HIS A 388 19.38 1.22 -10.35
C HIS A 388 19.26 0.57 -11.73
N SER A 389 19.20 1.38 -12.78
CA SER A 389 19.05 0.90 -14.15
C SER A 389 19.88 1.67 -15.15
N ASN A 390 20.05 1.09 -16.34
CA ASN A 390 20.62 1.79 -17.49
C ASN A 390 19.79 3.01 -17.98
N HIS A 391 18.55 3.16 -17.50
CA HIS A 391 17.70 4.32 -17.77
C HIS A 391 17.75 5.39 -16.67
N GLY A 392 18.51 5.19 -15.59
CA GLY A 392 18.64 6.11 -14.46
C GLY A 392 18.29 5.46 -13.11
N LEU A 393 18.32 6.28 -12.06
CA LEU A 393 17.96 5.87 -10.70
C LEU A 393 16.56 6.36 -10.34
N PHE A 394 15.67 5.42 -9.99
CA PHE A 394 14.31 5.70 -9.56
C PHE A 394 14.16 5.30 -8.10
N ILE A 395 13.67 6.21 -7.25
CA ILE A 395 13.54 5.99 -5.82
C ILE A 395 12.06 6.03 -5.45
N LEU A 396 11.57 4.94 -4.84
CA LEU A 396 10.27 4.90 -4.18
C LEU A 396 10.51 5.04 -2.68
N GLY A 397 10.18 6.19 -2.12
CA GLY A 397 10.36 6.50 -0.69
C GLY A 397 9.08 6.41 0.12
N ASP A 398 9.22 6.64 1.43
CA ASP A 398 8.14 6.74 2.42
C ASP A 398 7.16 5.57 2.41
N ILE A 399 7.71 4.37 2.22
CA ILE A 399 6.93 3.13 2.06
C ILE A 399 6.17 2.77 3.34
N GLN A 400 6.64 3.22 4.52
CA GLN A 400 5.87 3.14 5.76
C GLN A 400 4.49 3.81 5.70
N GLY A 401 4.29 4.73 4.76
CA GLY A 401 3.02 5.42 4.52
C GLY A 401 2.17 4.79 3.42
N TYR A 402 2.58 3.68 2.82
CA TYR A 402 1.84 3.07 1.72
C TYR A 402 0.61 2.31 2.23
N PRO A 403 -0.50 2.29 1.45
CA PRO A 403 -1.69 1.52 1.81
C PRO A 403 -1.42 0.01 1.74
N ILE A 404 -2.05 -0.73 2.64
CA ILE A 404 -2.07 -2.19 2.67
C ILE A 404 -3.26 -2.67 1.83
N PHE A 405 -3.03 -3.63 0.93
CA PHE A 405 -4.06 -4.24 0.07
C PHE A 405 -4.42 -5.67 0.47
#